data_AF-A0A399Z1G6-F1
#
_entry.id   AF-A0A399Z1G6-F1
#
_cell.length_a   1.000
_cell.length_b   1.000
_cell.length_c   1.000
_cell.angle_alpha   90.00
_cell.angle_beta   90.00
_cell.angle_gamma   90.00
#
_symmetry.space_group_name_H-M   'P 1'
#
loop_
_entity.id
_entity.type
_entity.pdbx_description
1 polymer ?
#
loop_
_entity_poly.entity_id
_entity_poly.type
_entity_poly.pdbx_seq_one_letter_code
_entity_poly.pdbx_strand_id
1 'polypeptide(L)'
;MAPPRARPPRTRPINPLKFLPPPCASFKPRAITASDLTAPVKLRRAMECHLVALCEQLDLFSVFLREQKFLDETQKEALRGEGKKHAALWAAILEQGIASGEFRAVNVTVTTLALLGMCNWLYEWYSPDGAFAPREIAATFSELILTGLTPEKSKIKKGYKQSGVGSQ
;
A
#
# COMPACT_ATOMS: atom_id res chain seq x y z
N MET A 1 39.79 27.28 -7.77
CA MET A 1 38.61 27.86 -7.11
C MET A 1 37.40 27.03 -7.53
N ALA A 2 36.93 26.12 -6.66
CA ALA A 2 35.81 25.22 -6.98
C ALA A 2 34.46 25.92 -6.71
N PRO A 3 33.43 25.74 -7.55
CA PRO A 3 32.14 26.41 -7.36
C PRO A 3 31.39 25.86 -6.13
N PRO A 4 30.57 26.69 -5.45
CA PRO A 4 29.84 26.28 -4.26
C PRO A 4 28.76 25.25 -4.59
N ARG A 5 28.71 24.15 -3.82
CA ARG A 5 27.69 23.09 -3.96
C ARG A 5 26.31 23.66 -3.64
N ALA A 6 25.39 23.62 -4.61
CA ALA A 6 23.99 23.97 -4.42
C ALA A 6 23.34 23.06 -3.36
N ARG A 7 22.59 23.66 -2.44
CA ARG A 7 21.84 22.94 -1.41
C ARG A 7 20.62 22.26 -2.07
N PRO A 8 20.35 20.96 -1.85
CA PRO A 8 19.24 20.29 -2.50
C PRO A 8 17.88 20.90 -2.07
N PRO A 9 16.87 20.93 -2.95
CA PRO A 9 15.57 21.51 -2.64
C PRO A 9 14.88 20.75 -1.50
N ARG A 10 14.28 21.50 -0.57
CA ARG A 10 13.47 20.92 0.53
C ARG A 10 12.29 20.15 -0.07
N THR A 11 12.29 18.83 0.07
CA THR A 11 11.19 17.96 -0.35
C THR A 11 9.97 18.23 0.53
N ARG A 12 8.85 18.61 -0.08
CA ARG A 12 7.56 18.69 0.64
C ARG A 12 7.12 17.28 1.07
N PRO A 13 6.44 17.13 2.21
CA PRO A 13 5.96 15.83 2.65
C PRO A 13 4.99 15.24 1.61
N ILE A 14 5.17 13.95 1.31
CA ILE A 14 4.32 13.17 0.40
C ILE A 14 2.91 13.16 0.99
N ASN A 15 1.92 13.70 0.26
CA ASN A 15 0.52 13.64 0.68
C ASN A 15 -0.11 12.36 0.10
N PRO A 16 -0.37 11.34 0.93
CA PRO A 16 -0.86 10.04 0.48
C PRO A 16 -2.27 10.07 -0.12
N LEU A 17 -3.04 11.12 0.14
CA LEU A 17 -4.42 11.25 -0.34
C LEU A 17 -4.51 11.78 -1.78
N LYS A 18 -3.38 11.97 -2.45
CA LYS A 18 -3.32 12.32 -3.87
C LYS A 18 -3.39 11.10 -4.81
N PHE A 19 -3.27 9.88 -4.31
CA PHE A 19 -2.93 8.72 -5.15
C PHE A 19 -4.11 7.79 -5.47
N LEU A 20 -5.36 8.25 -5.43
CA LEU A 20 -6.48 7.33 -5.55
C LEU A 20 -7.25 7.44 -6.86
N PRO A 21 -7.20 6.41 -7.73
CA PRO A 21 -8.00 6.34 -8.94
C PRO A 21 -9.50 6.40 -8.62
N PRO A 22 -10.35 6.79 -9.60
CA PRO A 22 -11.79 6.77 -9.41
C PRO A 22 -12.26 5.37 -8.97
N PRO A 23 -13.36 5.28 -8.19
CA PRO A 23 -13.84 4.00 -7.68
C PRO A 23 -14.20 3.08 -8.85
N CYS A 24 -13.42 2.02 -9.05
CA CYS A 24 -13.73 1.00 -10.04
C CYS A 24 -15.07 0.35 -9.70
N ALA A 25 -16.01 0.32 -10.66
CA ALA A 25 -17.32 -0.32 -10.49
C ALA A 25 -17.23 -1.81 -10.11
N SER A 26 -16.13 -2.48 -10.46
CA SER A 26 -15.84 -3.90 -10.18
C SER A 26 -15.28 -4.15 -8.77
N PHE A 27 -14.74 -3.12 -8.11
CA PHE A 27 -14.15 -3.24 -6.79
C PHE A 27 -15.25 -3.11 -5.72
N LYS A 28 -15.65 -4.24 -5.12
CA LYS A 28 -16.61 -4.31 -3.99
C LYS A 28 -15.90 -4.61 -2.66
N PRO A 29 -15.03 -3.72 -2.17
CA PRO A 29 -14.20 -3.96 -0.98
C PRO A 29 -15.02 -4.16 0.29
N ARG A 30 -16.17 -3.49 0.39
CA ARG A 30 -17.09 -3.65 1.53
C ARG A 30 -17.55 -5.09 1.71
N ALA A 31 -17.78 -5.83 0.63
CA ALA A 31 -18.19 -7.23 0.70
C ALA A 31 -17.05 -8.14 1.19
N ILE A 32 -15.80 -7.80 0.87
CA ILE A 32 -14.62 -8.55 1.32
C ILE A 32 -14.37 -8.28 2.81
N THR A 33 -14.40 -7.02 3.24
CA THR A 33 -14.19 -6.65 4.65
C THR A 33 -15.27 -7.24 5.57
N ALA A 34 -16.52 -7.35 5.10
CA ALA A 34 -17.65 -7.89 5.85
C ALA A 34 -17.79 -9.43 5.79
N SER A 35 -16.94 -10.12 5.03
CA SER A 35 -17.00 -11.58 4.93
C SER A 35 -16.40 -12.29 6.16
N ASP A 36 -16.76 -13.55 6.38
CA ASP A 36 -16.22 -14.40 7.46
C ASP A 36 -14.84 -15.00 7.16
N LEU A 37 -14.14 -14.45 6.16
CA LEU A 37 -12.81 -14.90 5.76
C LEU A 37 -11.74 -14.42 6.74
N THR A 38 -10.66 -15.18 6.82
CA THR A 38 -9.44 -14.78 7.54
C THR A 38 -8.87 -13.48 6.98
N ALA A 39 -8.25 -12.66 7.82
CA ALA A 39 -7.66 -11.39 7.39
C ALA A 39 -6.61 -11.55 6.26
N PRO A 40 -5.74 -12.59 6.25
CA PRO A 40 -4.87 -12.88 5.11
C PRO A 40 -5.61 -13.08 3.78
N VAL A 41 -6.72 -13.82 3.80
CA VAL A 41 -7.52 -14.10 2.59
C VAL A 41 -8.24 -12.84 2.13
N LYS A 42 -8.80 -12.05 3.07
CA LYS A 42 -9.39 -10.75 2.77
C LYS A 42 -8.39 -9.83 2.07
N LEU A 43 -7.17 -9.74 2.60
CA LEU A 43 -6.13 -8.89 2.04
C LEU A 43 -5.73 -9.34 0.64
N ARG A 44 -5.49 -10.64 0.43
CA ARG A 44 -5.15 -11.19 -0.89
C ARG A 44 -6.25 -10.89 -1.92
N ARG A 45 -7.51 -11.13 -1.58
CA ARG A 45 -8.65 -10.85 -2.47
C ARG A 45 -8.79 -9.36 -2.76
N ALA A 46 -8.63 -8.50 -1.76
CA ALA A 46 -8.67 -7.06 -1.96
C ALA A 46 -7.58 -6.59 -2.93
N MET A 47 -6.35 -7.12 -2.82
CA MET A 47 -5.24 -6.81 -3.74
C MET A 47 -5.52 -7.29 -5.15
N GLU A 48 -5.97 -8.53 -5.30
CA GLU A 48 -6.34 -9.07 -6.60
C GLU A 48 -7.42 -8.25 -7.29
N CYS A 49 -8.53 -7.99 -6.59
CA CYS A 49 -9.62 -7.17 -7.15
C CYS A 49 -9.14 -5.77 -7.53
N HIS A 50 -8.28 -5.16 -6.70
CA HIS A 50 -7.77 -3.82 -6.97
C HIS A 50 -6.84 -3.77 -8.19
N LEU A 51 -5.89 -4.71 -8.31
CA LEU A 51 -4.96 -4.73 -9.44
C LEU A 51 -5.61 -5.14 -10.74
N VAL A 52 -6.53 -6.10 -10.72
CA VAL A 52 -7.30 -6.47 -11.92
C VAL A 52 -8.09 -5.26 -12.42
N ALA A 53 -8.80 -4.55 -11.54
CA ALA A 53 -9.56 -3.37 -11.91
C ALA A 53 -8.68 -2.21 -12.42
N LEU A 54 -7.48 -2.04 -11.84
CA LEU A 54 -6.49 -1.08 -12.32
C LEU A 54 -6.04 -1.42 -13.75
N CYS A 55 -5.71 -2.68 -14.02
CA CYS A 55 -5.25 -3.12 -15.33
C CYS A 55 -6.35 -3.09 -16.40
N GLU A 56 -7.61 -3.36 -16.04
CA GLU A 56 -8.77 -3.25 -16.95
C GLU A 56 -9.03 -1.80 -17.41
N GLN A 57 -8.62 -0.81 -16.62
CA GLN A 57 -8.84 0.61 -16.89
C GLN A 57 -7.52 1.39 -17.00
N LEU A 58 -6.44 0.72 -17.43
CA LEU A 58 -5.07 1.24 -17.37
C LEU A 58 -4.93 2.63 -18.02
N ASP A 59 -5.56 2.85 -19.19
CA ASP A 59 -5.53 4.13 -19.89
C ASP A 59 -6.13 5.25 -19.05
N LEU A 60 -7.33 5.03 -18.50
CA LEU A 60 -8.02 5.98 -17.63
C LEU A 60 -7.20 6.28 -16.38
N PHE A 61 -6.58 5.27 -15.78
CA PHE A 61 -5.71 5.41 -14.61
C PHE A 61 -4.44 6.20 -14.93
N SER A 62 -3.83 5.95 -16.08
CA SER A 62 -2.59 6.62 -16.50
C SER A 62 -2.83 8.12 -16.71
N VAL A 63 -3.93 8.49 -17.38
CA VAL A 63 -4.35 9.88 -17.57
C VAL A 63 -4.66 10.52 -16.22
N PHE A 64 -5.45 9.85 -15.40
CA PHE A 64 -5.82 10.34 -14.07
C PHE A 64 -4.59 10.64 -13.19
N LEU A 65 -3.65 9.70 -13.07
CA LEU A 65 -2.47 9.85 -12.22
C LEU A 65 -1.47 10.89 -12.76
N ARG A 66 -1.44 11.12 -14.09
CA ARG A 66 -0.59 12.14 -14.72
C ARG A 66 -1.19 13.54 -14.66
N GLU A 67 -2.51 13.65 -14.78
CA GLU A 67 -3.22 14.92 -14.96
C GLU A 67 -3.88 15.47 -13.70
N GLN A 68 -4.01 14.66 -12.65
CA GLN A 68 -4.59 15.09 -11.36
C GLN A 68 -3.98 16.38 -10.77
N LYS A 69 -2.75 16.72 -11.15
CA LYS A 69 -2.08 17.97 -10.74
C LYS A 69 -2.80 19.22 -11.25
N PHE A 70 -3.54 19.11 -12.35
CA PHE A 70 -4.27 20.19 -13.01
C PHE A 70 -5.71 20.34 -12.55
N LEU A 71 -6.21 19.43 -11.72
CA LEU A 71 -7.57 19.51 -11.17
C LEU A 71 -7.74 20.75 -10.29
N ASP A 72 -8.96 21.29 -10.24
CA ASP A 72 -9.31 22.34 -9.30
C ASP A 72 -9.39 21.81 -7.85
N GLU A 73 -9.53 22.71 -6.88
CA GLU A 73 -9.51 22.30 -5.48
C GLU A 73 -10.75 21.47 -5.09
N THR A 74 -11.92 21.74 -5.67
CA THR A 74 -13.15 20.99 -5.44
C THR A 74 -13.05 19.55 -5.93
N GLN A 75 -12.49 19.35 -7.13
CA GLN A 75 -12.18 18.04 -7.68
C GLN A 75 -11.13 17.31 -6.84
N LYS A 76 -10.08 18.01 -6.40
CA LYS A 76 -9.07 17.44 -5.49
C LYS A 76 -9.64 17.06 -4.13
N GLU A 77 -10.62 17.78 -3.61
CA GLU A 77 -11.31 17.46 -2.35
C GLU A 77 -12.19 16.22 -2.50
N ALA A 78 -12.96 16.13 -3.59
CA ALA A 78 -13.76 14.95 -3.90
C ALA A 78 -12.88 13.68 -4.01
N LEU A 79 -11.75 13.78 -4.71
CA LEU A 79 -10.77 12.68 -4.83
C LEU A 79 -10.13 12.32 -3.50
N ARG A 80 -9.80 13.31 -2.66
CA ARG A 80 -9.30 13.04 -1.30
C ARG A 80 -10.35 12.33 -0.46
N GLY A 81 -11.61 12.70 -0.59
CA GLY A 81 -12.73 12.05 0.10
C GLY A 81 -12.85 10.58 -0.29
N GLU A 82 -12.84 10.29 -1.59
CA GLU A 82 -12.93 8.91 -2.09
C GLU A 82 -11.69 8.08 -1.74
N GLY A 83 -10.51 8.69 -1.83
CA GLY A 83 -9.27 8.07 -1.41
C GLY A 83 -9.27 7.70 0.07
N LYS A 84 -9.79 8.55 0.95
CA LYS A 84 -9.95 8.21 2.38
C LYS A 84 -10.84 6.99 2.58
N LYS A 85 -11.98 6.89 1.87
CA LYS A 85 -12.88 5.73 1.98
C LYS A 85 -12.18 4.45 1.55
N HIS A 86 -11.44 4.49 0.45
CA HIS A 86 -10.71 3.33 -0.03
C HIS A 86 -9.60 2.93 0.94
N ALA A 87 -8.78 3.87 1.41
CA ALA A 87 -7.74 3.60 2.41
C ALA A 87 -8.33 3.00 3.72
N ALA A 88 -9.50 3.46 4.15
CA ALA A 88 -10.15 2.93 5.34
C ALA A 88 -10.51 1.43 5.23
N LEU A 89 -10.77 0.93 4.02
CA LEU A 89 -11.08 -0.49 3.82
C LEU A 89 -9.85 -1.38 4.02
N TRP A 90 -8.69 -0.93 3.53
CA TRP A 90 -7.40 -1.60 3.75
C TRP A 90 -7.01 -1.56 5.22
N ALA A 91 -7.16 -0.39 5.86
CA ALA A 91 -6.90 -0.20 7.28
C ALA A 91 -7.75 -1.16 8.13
N ALA A 92 -9.05 -1.29 7.82
CA ALA A 92 -9.94 -2.19 8.54
C ALA A 92 -9.52 -3.66 8.45
N ILE A 93 -9.05 -4.14 7.29
CA ILE A 93 -8.53 -5.52 7.15
C ILE A 93 -7.28 -5.72 8.01
N LEU A 94 -6.37 -4.74 8.02
CA LEU A 94 -5.16 -4.79 8.85
C LEU A 94 -5.51 -4.80 10.34
N GLU A 95 -6.43 -3.93 10.78
CA GLU A 95 -6.90 -3.87 12.17
C GLU A 95 -7.55 -5.18 12.61
N GLN A 96 -8.42 -5.76 11.77
CA GLN A 96 -9.04 -7.06 12.03
C GLN A 96 -8.01 -8.18 12.18
N GLY A 97 -7.00 -8.22 11.31
CA GLY A 97 -5.94 -9.24 11.38
C GLY A 97 -5.03 -9.06 12.59
N ILE A 98 -4.76 -7.81 13.00
CA ILE A 98 -4.00 -7.54 14.23
C ILE A 98 -4.81 -7.96 15.46
N ALA A 99 -6.11 -7.60 15.52
CA ALA A 99 -6.98 -7.91 16.64
C ALA A 99 -7.21 -9.41 16.84
N SER A 100 -7.26 -10.17 15.74
CA SER A 100 -7.40 -11.64 15.75
C SER A 100 -6.07 -12.39 15.95
N GLY A 101 -4.94 -11.69 15.93
CA GLY A 101 -3.61 -12.30 16.03
C GLY A 101 -3.11 -12.97 14.73
N GLU A 102 -3.85 -12.83 13.63
CA GLU A 102 -3.45 -13.34 12.31
C GLU A 102 -2.32 -12.50 11.69
N PHE A 103 -2.22 -11.23 12.06
CA PHE A 103 -1.14 -10.31 11.69
C PHE A 103 -0.36 -9.85 12.91
N ARG A 104 0.93 -9.59 12.72
CA ARG A 104 1.78 -8.93 13.71
C ARG A 104 1.33 -7.47 13.91
N ALA A 105 1.59 -6.92 15.10
CA ALA A 105 1.35 -5.50 15.36
C ALA A 105 2.24 -4.62 14.45
N VAL A 106 1.60 -3.79 13.63
CA VAL A 106 2.24 -2.81 12.74
C VAL A 106 1.55 -1.47 12.85
N ASN A 107 2.20 -0.41 12.36
CA ASN A 107 1.52 0.87 12.18
C ASN A 107 0.54 0.76 11.00
N VAL A 108 -0.75 0.69 11.30
CA VAL A 108 -1.82 0.49 10.30
C VAL A 108 -1.79 1.57 9.22
N THR A 109 -1.62 2.83 9.60
CA THR A 109 -1.58 3.96 8.67
C THR A 109 -0.43 3.81 7.69
N VAL A 110 0.81 3.67 8.17
CA VAL A 110 2.00 3.55 7.31
C VAL A 110 1.90 2.30 6.41
N THR A 111 1.41 1.19 6.95
CA THR A 111 1.27 -0.07 6.20
C THR A 111 0.23 0.06 5.08
N THR A 112 -0.90 0.72 5.36
CA THR A 112 -1.93 1.02 4.36
C THR A 112 -1.37 1.87 3.22
N LEU A 113 -0.55 2.88 3.56
CA LEU A 113 0.10 3.73 2.56
C LEU A 113 1.09 2.96 1.70
N ALA A 114 1.88 2.05 2.30
CA ALA A 114 2.80 1.20 1.57
C ALA A 114 2.06 0.25 0.61
N LEU A 115 0.98 -0.37 1.07
CA LEU A 115 0.10 -1.22 0.25
C LEU A 115 -0.46 -0.48 -0.96
N LEU A 116 -1.08 0.69 -0.72
CA LEU A 116 -1.64 1.52 -1.79
C LEU A 116 -0.55 2.00 -2.74
N GLY A 117 0.59 2.45 -2.23
CA GLY A 117 1.73 2.90 -3.06
C GLY A 117 2.25 1.80 -3.98
N MET A 118 2.40 0.58 -3.46
CA MET A 118 2.83 -0.59 -4.25
C MET A 118 1.84 -0.88 -5.39
N CYS A 119 0.55 -0.95 -5.09
CA CYS A 119 -0.48 -1.22 -6.09
C CYS A 119 -0.59 -0.10 -7.12
N ASN A 120 -0.58 1.15 -6.67
CA ASN A 120 -0.71 2.32 -7.53
C ASN A 120 0.52 2.53 -8.40
N TRP A 121 1.69 2.01 -8.09
CA TRP A 121 2.85 2.14 -8.97
C TRP A 121 2.76 1.25 -10.22
N LEU A 122 1.80 0.31 -10.25
CA LEU A 122 1.64 -0.66 -11.34
C LEU A 122 1.46 0.00 -12.71
N TYR A 123 0.71 1.11 -12.79
CA TYR A 123 0.43 1.76 -14.09
C TYR A 123 1.69 2.27 -14.81
N GLU A 124 2.78 2.52 -14.09
CA GLU A 124 3.98 3.11 -14.66
C GLU A 124 4.78 2.10 -15.51
N TRP A 125 4.65 0.80 -15.21
CA TRP A 125 5.47 -0.25 -15.83
C TRP A 125 4.68 -1.45 -16.36
N TYR A 126 3.41 -1.61 -15.99
CA TYR A 126 2.57 -2.69 -16.50
C TYR A 126 2.26 -2.49 -17.98
N SER A 127 2.36 -3.57 -18.75
CA SER A 127 1.95 -3.64 -20.15
C SER A 127 0.95 -4.78 -20.33
N PRO A 128 -0.23 -4.56 -20.95
CA PRO A 128 -1.18 -5.63 -21.27
C PRO A 128 -0.58 -6.72 -22.17
N ASP A 129 0.33 -6.34 -23.07
CA ASP A 129 1.07 -7.26 -23.95
C ASP A 129 2.36 -7.79 -23.30
N GLY A 130 2.55 -7.51 -22.01
CA GLY A 130 3.73 -7.91 -21.24
C GLY A 130 3.70 -9.38 -20.79
N ALA A 131 4.77 -9.78 -20.10
CA ALA A 131 4.97 -11.17 -19.67
C ALA A 131 4.15 -11.58 -18.43
N PHE A 132 3.48 -10.65 -17.75
CA PHE A 132 2.83 -10.91 -16.46
C PHE A 132 1.35 -10.54 -16.50
N ALA A 133 0.49 -11.49 -16.16
CA ALA A 133 -0.94 -11.23 -16.00
C ALA A 133 -1.22 -10.48 -14.68
N PRO A 134 -2.28 -9.66 -14.59
CA PRO A 134 -2.63 -8.90 -13.38
C PRO A 134 -2.77 -9.78 -12.12
N ARG A 135 -3.29 -11.00 -12.29
CA ARG A 135 -3.46 -11.97 -11.19
C ARG A 135 -2.13 -12.50 -10.65
N GLU A 136 -1.13 -12.67 -11.51
CA GLU A 136 0.22 -13.11 -11.10
C GLU A 136 0.94 -12.03 -10.31
N ILE A 137 0.78 -10.77 -10.73
CA ILE A 137 1.29 -9.60 -10.02
C ILE A 137 0.60 -9.48 -8.65
N ALA A 138 -0.72 -9.63 -8.61
CA ALA A 138 -1.48 -9.61 -7.35
C ALA A 138 -1.05 -10.72 -6.38
N ALA A 139 -0.85 -11.93 -6.88
CA ALA A 139 -0.35 -13.04 -6.07
C ALA A 139 1.02 -12.69 -5.46
N THR A 140 1.95 -12.18 -6.28
CA THR A 140 3.30 -11.77 -5.86
C THR A 140 3.26 -10.67 -4.81
N PHE A 141 2.51 -9.60 -5.05
CA PHE A 141 2.40 -8.46 -4.14
C PHE A 141 1.75 -8.87 -2.81
N SER A 142 0.70 -9.69 -2.86
CA SER A 142 0.02 -10.18 -1.66
C SER A 142 0.94 -11.05 -0.81
N GLU A 143 1.74 -11.92 -1.43
CA GLU A 143 2.69 -12.78 -0.72
C GLU A 143 3.76 -11.95 0.00
N LEU A 144 4.30 -10.92 -0.66
CA LEU A 144 5.32 -10.05 -0.12
C LEU A 144 4.82 -9.31 1.13
N ILE A 145 3.61 -8.75 1.06
CA ILE A 145 2.98 -8.06 2.20
C ILE A 145 2.60 -9.04 3.31
N LEU A 146 1.96 -10.17 2.99
CA LEU A 146 1.53 -11.16 3.99
C LEU A 146 2.72 -11.77 4.75
N THR A 147 3.82 -12.02 4.06
CA THR A 147 5.08 -12.45 4.69
C THR A 147 5.56 -11.41 5.71
N GLY A 148 5.54 -10.11 5.34
CA GLY A 148 5.91 -9.01 6.24
C GLY A 148 4.93 -8.76 7.41
N LEU A 149 3.69 -9.22 7.28
CA LEU A 149 2.65 -9.16 8.31
C LEU A 149 2.58 -10.41 9.18
N THR A 150 3.29 -11.48 8.82
CA THR A 150 3.25 -12.73 9.57
C THR A 150 3.79 -12.50 11.00
N PRO A 151 3.07 -12.95 12.05
CA PRO A 151 3.55 -12.89 13.43
C PRO A 151 4.94 -13.53 13.56
N GLU A 152 5.90 -12.79 14.10
CA GLU A 152 7.21 -13.35 14.37
C GLU A 152 7.06 -14.46 15.41
N LYS A 153 7.43 -15.69 15.06
CA LYS A 153 7.61 -16.75 16.05
C LYS A 153 8.74 -16.28 16.96
N SER A 154 8.39 -15.86 18.19
CA SER A 154 9.31 -15.43 19.24
C SER A 154 10.60 -16.27 19.21
N LYS A 155 11.67 -15.71 18.64
CA LYS A 155 13.01 -16.24 18.88
C LYS A 155 13.39 -15.76 20.28
N ILE A 156 13.28 -16.65 21.27
CA ILE A 156 13.87 -16.45 22.59
C ILE A 156 15.37 -16.16 22.36
N LYS A 157 15.77 -14.89 22.36
CA LYS A 157 17.17 -14.50 22.35
C LYS A 157 17.73 -14.78 23.74
N LYS A 158 18.50 -15.87 23.88
CA LYS A 158 19.41 -16.08 25.03
C LYS A 158 20.26 -14.81 25.18
N GLY A 159 20.18 -14.20 26.36
CA GLY A 159 20.83 -12.94 26.67
C GLY A 159 22.34 -13.00 26.48
N TYR A 160 22.89 -11.97 25.85
CA TYR A 160 24.32 -11.69 25.92
C TYR A 160 24.60 -10.93 27.21
N LYS A 161 25.36 -11.55 28.11
CA LYS A 161 26.00 -10.86 29.25
C LYS A 161 26.95 -9.81 28.68
N GLN A 162 26.76 -8.55 29.04
CA GLN A 162 27.81 -7.55 28.93
C GLN A 162 28.86 -7.85 30.00
N SER A 163 29.91 -8.58 29.61
CA SER A 163 31.18 -8.58 30.32
C SER A 163 31.86 -7.23 30.06
N GLY A 164 32.11 -6.49 31.13
CA GLY A 164 32.73 -5.17 31.09
C GLY A 164 34.18 -5.18 30.62
N VAL A 165 34.59 -4.03 30.09
CA VAL A 165 35.96 -3.54 30.02
C VAL A 165 35.78 -2.02 30.13
N GLY A 166 36.22 -1.35 31.19
CA GLY A 166 37.58 -1.31 31.68
C GLY A 166 38.10 0.09 31.33
N SER A 167 37.83 1.03 32.24
CA SER A 167 38.30 2.41 32.17
C SER A 167 39.83 2.43 32.27
N GLN A 168 40.52 3.05 31.30
CA GLN A 168 41.72 3.88 31.49
C GLN A 168 41.85 4.83 30.30
#